data_AF-A0A7C4FVQ8-F1
#
_entry.id   AF-A0A7C4FVQ8-F1
#
_cell.length_a   1.000
_cell.length_b   1.000
_cell.length_c   1.000
_cell.angle_alpha   90.00
_cell.angle_beta   90.00
_cell.angle_gamma   90.00
#
_symmetry.space_group_name_H-M   'P 1'
#
loop_
_entity.id
_entity.type
_entity.pdbx_description
1 polymer ?
#
loop_
_entity_poly.entity_id
_entity_poly.type
_entity_poly.pdbx_seq_one_letter_code
_entity_poly.pdbx_strand_id
1 'polypeptide(L)'
;MVNKLKLDIEEKDLLDSYENDEWQSVDMTSEKIQQYQSYAINALEADGIVSLVFAKDDLKAIQQKAMEAGISYQALITNIVHEFISGNLVEKS
;
A
#
# COMPACT_ATOMS: atom_id res chain seq x y z
N MET A 1 10.54 24.01 -24.59
CA MET A 1 9.17 23.54 -24.83
C MET A 1 8.59 23.16 -23.48
N VAL A 2 7.65 23.94 -22.94
CA VAL A 2 6.99 23.59 -21.68
C VAL A 2 5.82 22.68 -22.04
N ASN A 3 5.85 21.46 -21.54
CA ASN A 3 4.83 20.45 -21.79
C ASN A 3 3.51 20.99 -21.22
N LYS A 4 2.51 21.23 -22.06
CA LYS A 4 1.22 21.78 -21.65
C LYS A 4 0.45 20.66 -20.95
N LEU A 5 0.53 20.61 -19.62
CA LEU A 5 -0.26 19.69 -18.80
C LEU A 5 -1.74 19.89 -19.16
N LYS A 6 -2.42 18.81 -19.57
CA LYS A 6 -3.87 18.80 -19.72
C LYS A 6 -4.44 18.58 -18.33
N LEU A 7 -4.59 19.68 -17.60
CA LEU A 7 -5.28 19.67 -16.32
C LEU A 7 -6.79 19.65 -16.60
N ASP A 8 -7.50 18.82 -15.86
CA ASP A 8 -8.95 18.96 -15.79
C ASP A 8 -9.36 20.24 -15.03
N ILE A 9 -10.66 20.49 -14.93
CA ILE A 9 -11.17 21.74 -14.34
C ILE A 9 -10.84 21.80 -12.84
N GLU A 10 -10.89 20.67 -12.13
CA GLU A 10 -10.61 20.61 -10.69
C GLU A 10 -9.12 20.79 -10.42
N GLU A 11 -8.26 20.12 -11.20
CA GLU A 11 -6.80 20.22 -11.11
C GLU A 11 -6.31 21.65 -11.40
N LYS A 12 -6.94 22.32 -12.37
CA LYS A 12 -6.60 23.70 -12.69
C LYS A 12 -7.02 24.67 -11.60
N ASP A 13 -8.23 24.51 -11.05
CA ASP A 13 -8.73 25.34 -9.94
C ASP A 13 -7.84 25.20 -8.69
N LEU A 14 -7.41 23.97 -8.40
CA LEU A 14 -6.46 23.71 -7.31
C LEU A 14 -5.13 24.42 -7.54
N LEU A 15 -4.59 24.35 -8.75
CA LEU A 15 -3.32 25.00 -9.10
C LEU A 15 -3.43 26.53 -9.02
N ASP A 16 -4.50 27.10 -9.57
CA ASP A 16 -4.74 28.54 -9.55
C ASP A 16 -4.88 29.04 -8.09
N SER A 17 -5.59 28.29 -7.22
CA SER A 17 -5.72 28.63 -5.78
C SER A 17 -4.39 28.58 -5.02
N TYR A 18 -3.48 27.66 -5.40
CA TYR A 18 -2.15 27.56 -4.82
C TYR A 18 -1.24 28.70 -5.31
N GLU A 19 -1.26 29.01 -6.61
CA GLU A 19 -0.49 30.12 -7.20
C GLU A 19 -0.95 31.49 -6.69
N ASN A 20 -2.21 31.63 -6.29
CA ASN A 20 -2.77 32.84 -5.70
C ASN A 20 -2.47 33.01 -4.19
N ASP A 21 -1.63 32.15 -3.58
CA ASP A 21 -1.30 32.18 -2.14
C ASP A 21 -2.55 32.14 -1.22
N GLU A 22 -3.64 31.52 -1.68
CA GLU A 22 -4.90 31.43 -0.92
C GLU A 22 -4.81 30.43 0.25
N TRP A 23 -3.77 29.60 0.25
CA TRP A 23 -3.58 28.51 1.19
C TRP A 23 -2.92 29.00 2.47
N GLN A 24 -3.66 28.96 3.57
CA GLN A 24 -3.10 29.23 4.89
C GLN A 24 -2.60 27.94 5.52
N SER A 25 -1.40 27.99 6.11
CA SER A 25 -0.90 26.88 6.91
C SER A 25 -1.86 26.65 8.06
N VAL A 26 -2.34 25.41 8.19
CA VAL A 26 -3.14 25.03 9.35
C VAL A 26 -2.32 25.22 10.62
N ASP A 27 -2.91 25.79 11.66
CA ASP A 27 -2.26 25.91 12.96
C ASP A 27 -1.81 24.52 13.42
N MET A 28 -0.49 24.33 13.39
CA MET A 28 0.16 23.07 13.72
C MET A 28 0.34 23.02 15.23
N THR A 29 -0.76 22.80 15.95
CA THR A 29 -0.75 22.64 17.39
C THR A 29 -0.01 21.36 17.77
N SER A 30 0.61 21.35 18.95
CA SER A 30 1.32 20.18 19.48
C SER A 30 0.45 18.92 19.49
N GLU A 31 -0.85 19.07 19.72
CA GLU A 31 -1.86 18.00 19.68
C GLU A 31 -2.05 17.42 18.27
N LYS A 32 -2.19 18.27 17.24
CA LYS A 32 -2.29 17.81 15.84
C LYS A 32 -1.01 17.15 15.35
N ILE A 33 0.15 17.67 15.75
CA ILE A 33 1.45 17.05 15.45
C ILE A 33 1.50 15.66 16.06
N GLN A 34 1.14 15.52 17.33
CA GLN A 34 1.11 14.23 18.01
C GLN A 34 0.10 13.27 17.37
N GLN A 35 -1.06 13.76 16.94
CA GLN A 35 -2.06 12.98 16.22
C GLN A 35 -1.54 12.48 14.87
N TYR A 36 -0.92 13.34 14.06
CA TYR A 36 -0.34 12.94 12.77
C TYR A 36 0.84 12.00 12.95
N GLN A 37 1.67 12.21 13.97
CA GLN A 37 2.73 11.28 14.35
C GLN A 37 2.15 9.92 14.75
N SER A 38 1.06 9.89 15.52
CA SER A 38 0.40 8.62 15.89
C SER A 38 -0.17 7.89 14.66
N TYR A 39 -0.73 8.62 13.69
CA TYR A 39 -1.19 8.02 12.44
C TYR A 39 -0.04 7.50 11.60
N ALA A 40 1.06 8.24 11.51
CA ALA A 40 2.25 7.81 10.79
C ALA A 40 2.90 6.60 11.47
N ILE A 41 3.02 6.61 12.79
CA ILE A 41 3.54 5.50 13.59
C ILE A 41 2.64 4.28 13.43
N ASN A 42 1.32 4.41 13.59
CA ASN A 42 0.39 3.28 13.41
C ASN A 42 0.34 2.74 11.98
N ALA A 43 0.62 3.58 10.96
CA ALA A 43 0.73 3.15 9.58
C ALA A 43 2.09 2.48 9.28
N LEU A 44 3.13 2.80 10.05
CA LEU A 44 4.50 2.28 9.92
C LEU A 44 4.81 1.10 10.85
N GLU A 45 4.09 0.99 11.97
CA GLU A 45 4.03 -0.19 12.82
C GLU A 45 3.36 -1.30 12.01
N ALA A 46 4.19 -1.97 11.23
CA ALA A 46 3.87 -3.13 10.44
C ALA A 46 3.57 -4.32 11.37
N ASP A 47 2.43 -4.25 12.05
CA ASP A 47 1.88 -5.37 12.79
C ASP A 47 1.77 -6.59 11.85
N GLY A 48 2.50 -7.66 12.18
CA GLY A 48 2.34 -8.97 11.50
C GLY A 48 3.39 -9.37 10.45
N ILE A 49 4.55 -8.70 10.34
CA ILE A 49 5.65 -9.23 9.51
C ILE A 49 6.20 -10.52 10.14
N VAL A 50 6.05 -11.65 9.44
CA VAL A 50 6.60 -12.95 9.84
C VAL A 50 7.71 -13.35 8.88
N SER A 51 8.89 -13.66 9.42
CA SER A 51 9.99 -14.25 8.63
C SER A 51 9.79 -15.77 8.53
N LEU A 52 9.70 -16.28 7.31
CA LEU A 52 9.48 -17.69 7.01
C LEU A 52 10.71 -18.27 6.30
N VAL A 53 11.11 -19.48 6.69
CA VAL A 53 12.19 -20.23 6.05
C VAL A 53 11.59 -21.30 5.16
N PHE A 54 11.93 -21.28 3.88
CA PHE A 54 11.48 -22.27 2.90
C PHE A 54 12.65 -23.09 2.37
N ALA A 55 12.40 -24.35 2.00
CA ALA A 55 13.34 -25.08 1.17
C ALA A 55 13.47 -24.39 -0.20
N LYS A 56 14.63 -24.54 -0.84
CA LYS A 56 14.90 -23.87 -2.12
C LYS A 56 13.93 -24.29 -3.22
N ASP A 57 13.54 -25.56 -3.23
CA ASP A 57 12.63 -26.09 -4.25
C ASP A 57 11.19 -25.64 -4.00
N ASP A 58 10.76 -25.53 -2.74
CA ASP A 58 9.45 -25.00 -2.37
C ASP A 58 9.33 -23.51 -2.76
N LEU A 59 10.37 -22.71 -2.49
CA LEU A 59 10.38 -21.29 -2.86
C LEU A 59 10.23 -21.11 -4.37
N LYS A 60 10.91 -21.96 -5.17
CA LYS A 60 10.75 -21.95 -6.63
C LYS A 60 9.35 -22.34 -7.06
N ALA A 61 8.76 -23.37 -6.45
CA ALA A 61 7.41 -23.80 -6.75
C ALA A 61 6.37 -22.70 -6.44
N ILE A 62 6.53 -21.99 -5.31
CA ILE A 62 5.68 -20.85 -4.94
C ILE A 62 5.84 -19.72 -5.96
N GLN A 63 7.07 -19.38 -6.35
CA GLN A 63 7.32 -18.33 -7.36
C GLN A 63 6.68 -18.68 -8.70
N GLN A 64 6.77 -19.95 -9.13
CA GLN A 64 6.14 -20.40 -10.36
C GLN A 64 4.61 -20.26 -10.29
N LYS A 65 3.98 -20.73 -9.21
CA LYS A 65 2.53 -20.61 -9.00
C LYS A 65 2.06 -19.16 -8.95
N ALA A 66 2.84 -18.28 -8.32
CA ALA A 66 2.55 -16.86 -8.25
C ALA A 66 2.61 -16.21 -9.65
N MET A 67 3.60 -16.59 -10.44
CA MET A 67 3.75 -16.14 -11.83
C MET A 67 2.59 -16.62 -12.71
N GLU A 68 2.16 -17.88 -12.58
CA GLU A 68 0.98 -18.42 -13.26
C GLU A 68 -0.31 -17.66 -12.91
N ALA A 69 -0.44 -17.22 -11.66
CA ALA A 69 -1.55 -16.40 -11.17
C ALA A 69 -1.40 -14.89 -11.45
N GLY A 70 -0.26 -14.43 -11.99
CA GLY A 70 0.00 -13.02 -12.28
C GLY A 70 0.16 -12.14 -11.04
N ILE A 71 0.50 -12.71 -9.88
CA ILE A 71 0.67 -12.00 -8.61
C ILE A 71 2.08 -12.21 -8.03
N SER A 72 2.48 -11.41 -7.04
CA SER A 72 3.76 -11.64 -6.35
C SER A 72 3.71 -12.88 -5.47
N TYR A 73 4.86 -13.51 -5.21
CA TYR A 73 4.92 -14.68 -4.32
C TYR A 73 4.52 -14.33 -2.89
N GLN A 74 4.79 -13.09 -2.43
CA GLN A 74 4.32 -12.59 -1.14
C GLN A 74 2.80 -12.55 -1.10
N ALA A 75 2.16 -11.96 -2.13
CA ALA A 75 0.71 -11.87 -2.20
C ALA A 75 0.05 -13.26 -2.25
N LEU A 76 0.65 -14.20 -2.99
CA LEU A 76 0.18 -15.59 -3.01
C LEU A 76 0.23 -16.23 -1.61
N ILE A 77 1.35 -16.09 -0.89
CA ILE A 77 1.50 -16.63 0.47
C ILE A 77 0.46 -16.00 1.40
N THR A 78 0.27 -14.69 1.35
CA THR A 78 -0.74 -13.98 2.16
C THR A 78 -2.15 -14.47 1.86
N ASN A 79 -2.50 -14.63 0.57
CA ASN A 79 -3.81 -15.13 0.17
C ASN A 79 -4.05 -16.56 0.68
N ILE A 80 -3.06 -17.46 0.54
CA ILE A 80 -3.18 -18.84 1.06
C ILE A 80 -3.42 -18.83 2.57
N VAL A 81 -2.67 -18.04 3.34
CA VAL A 81 -2.85 -17.93 4.79
C VAL A 81 -4.25 -17.40 5.12
N HIS A 82 -4.73 -16.39 4.39
CA HIS A 82 -6.06 -15.84 4.58
C HIS A 82 -7.17 -16.85 4.28
N GLU A 83 -7.08 -17.56 3.15
CA GLU A 83 -8.05 -18.59 2.76
C GLU A 83 -8.03 -19.78 3.74
N PHE A 84 -6.86 -20.15 4.26
CA PHE A 84 -6.73 -21.19 5.27
C PHE A 84 -7.43 -20.80 6.58
N ILE A 85 -7.17 -19.59 7.09
CA ILE A 85 -7.80 -19.09 8.32
C ILE A 85 -9.31 -18.91 8.14
N SER A 86 -9.74 -18.48 6.95
CA SER A 86 -11.16 -18.28 6.62
C SER A 86 -11.92 -19.59 6.36
N GLY A 87 -11.23 -20.74 6.33
CA GLY A 87 -11.83 -22.06 6.08
C GLY A 87 -12.23 -22.32 4.63
N ASN A 88 -11.78 -21.47 3.70
CA ASN A 88 -12.14 -21.52 2.28
C ASN A 88 -11.08 -22.22 1.42
N LEU A 89 -9.93 -22.59 1.99
CA LEU A 89 -8.89 -23.29 1.27
C LEU A 89 -9.35 -24.71 0.91
N VAL A 90 -9.70 -24.91 -0.36
CA VAL A 90 -10.04 -26.23 -0.92
C VAL A 90 -8.79 -26.87 -1.50
N GLU A 91 -8.27 -27.90 -0.83
CA GLU A 91 -7.24 -28.75 -1.43
C GLU A 91 -7.84 -29.55 -2.58
N LYS A 92 -7.26 -29.41 -3.78
CA LYS A 92 -7.55 -30.35 -4.87
C LYS A 92 -6.76 -31.63 -4.60
N SER A 93 -7.48 -32.69 -4.22
CA SER A 93 -6.98 -34.07 -4.14
C SER A 93 -6.55 -34.62 -5.51
#